data_AF-A0A9P6FM39-F1
#
_entry.id   AF-A0A9P6FM39-F1
#
_cell.length_a   1.000
_cell.length_b   1.000
_cell.length_c   1.000
_cell.angle_alpha   90.00
_cell.angle_beta   90.00
_cell.angle_gamma   90.00
#
_symmetry.space_group_name_H-M   'P 1'
#
loop_
_entity.id
_entity.type
_entity.pdbx_description
1 polymer ?
#
loop_
_entity_poly.entity_id
_entity_poly.type
_entity_poly.pdbx_seq_one_letter_code
_entity_poly.pdbx_strand_id
1 'polypeptide(L)'
;MDSLEFDLHSQILSSLATTLAKDSTTTSEDIQRLIRAGPSSTPKPQSSLDGSAEGGLMTMRHQHALIAQAKFAAESSGQFDHDLVPRLLGYLHSLNSFQFSDGFGLQGKSPADSLTYNLTTHLLTIAGKRSAVRQQILDSVWQYLDKLAALVVSDNADKVCEFVLPSLNGLLAALETTSLEFQPKDFADLVSHSNAFLSSETSEQIRKAITLVKQDANNSYARRVLALYAGESIVLSSNRIVLQVLTVKRNMIGCLISAHLTKPDGEDDKSALSA
;
A
#
# COMPACT_ATOMS: atom_id res chain seq x y z
N MET A 1 21.71 -10.53 20.39
CA MET A 1 22.86 -9.95 19.66
C MET A 1 22.50 -10.02 18.19
N ASP A 2 22.89 -9.00 17.41
CA ASP A 2 22.72 -8.83 15.94
C ASP A 2 21.44 -8.12 15.42
N SER A 3 20.88 -7.15 16.16
CA SER A 3 19.82 -6.26 15.65
C SER A 3 20.33 -4.92 15.09
N LEU A 4 21.60 -4.88 14.68
CA LEU A 4 22.32 -3.68 14.25
C LEU A 4 23.06 -3.88 12.92
N GLU A 5 22.66 -4.87 12.11
CA GLU A 5 22.79 -4.70 10.65
C GLU A 5 21.87 -3.54 10.27
N PHE A 6 22.38 -2.33 10.46
CA PHE A 6 21.97 -1.14 9.77
C PHE A 6 21.77 -1.55 8.31
N ASP A 7 20.53 -1.54 7.84
CA ASP A 7 20.21 -1.88 6.46
C ASP A 7 20.67 -0.76 5.54
N LEU A 8 21.98 -0.75 5.36
CA LEU A 8 22.76 0.13 4.54
C LEU A 8 22.24 0.06 3.09
N HIS A 9 21.74 -1.10 2.66
CA HIS A 9 21.21 -1.27 1.31
C HIS A 9 19.95 -0.42 1.09
N SER A 10 18.97 -0.51 1.98
CA SER A 10 17.76 0.33 1.91
C SER A 10 18.09 1.82 2.04
N GLN A 11 19.01 2.20 2.95
CA GLN A 11 19.43 3.60 3.11
C GLN A 11 20.13 4.14 1.87
N ILE A 12 21.05 3.37 1.27
CA ILE A 12 21.73 3.74 0.03
C ILE A 12 20.71 3.93 -1.09
N LEU A 13 19.79 2.97 -1.29
CA LEU A 13 18.78 3.06 -2.34
C LEU A 13 17.82 4.24 -2.11
N SER A 14 17.43 4.49 -0.86
CA SER A 14 16.54 5.60 -0.47
C SER A 14 17.21 6.96 -0.65
N SER A 15 18.50 7.08 -0.33
CA SER A 15 19.29 8.29 -0.57
C SER A 15 19.52 8.52 -2.06
N LEU A 16 19.87 7.47 -2.80
CA LEU A 16 20.09 7.52 -4.25
C LEU A 16 18.80 7.92 -4.98
N ALA A 17 17.65 7.36 -4.60
CA ALA A 17 16.35 7.76 -5.13
C ALA A 17 16.07 9.25 -4.91
N THR A 18 16.32 9.78 -3.70
CA THR A 18 16.13 11.21 -3.41
C THR A 18 17.09 12.12 -4.17
N THR A 19 18.36 11.73 -4.28
CA THR A 19 19.37 12.51 -5.01
C THR A 19 19.03 12.55 -6.49
N LEU A 20 18.74 11.40 -7.11
CA LEU A 20 18.37 11.34 -8.52
C LEU A 20 17.06 12.09 -8.80
N ALA A 21 16.08 12.05 -7.90
CA ALA A 21 14.81 12.74 -8.10
C ALA A 21 14.95 14.27 -8.13
N LYS A 22 15.96 14.82 -7.44
CA LYS A 22 16.25 16.26 -7.37
C LYS A 22 17.23 16.74 -8.43
N ASP A 23 17.99 15.83 -9.02
CA ASP A 23 18.97 16.14 -10.04
C ASP A 23 18.29 16.34 -11.41
N SER A 24 18.46 17.53 -11.99
CA SER A 24 17.93 17.88 -13.32
C SER A 24 18.65 17.17 -14.46
N THR A 25 19.78 16.51 -14.18
CA THR A 25 20.57 15.75 -15.16
C THR A 25 20.23 14.26 -15.20
N THR A 26 19.31 13.79 -14.34
CA THR A 26 18.90 12.38 -14.29
C THR A 26 18.39 11.90 -15.65
N THR A 27 19.02 10.85 -16.17
CA THR A 27 18.72 10.32 -17.50
C THR A 27 17.72 9.17 -17.44
N SER A 28 17.12 8.86 -18.60
CA SER A 28 16.30 7.65 -18.76
C SER A 28 17.10 6.37 -18.46
N GLU A 29 18.42 6.37 -18.66
CA GLU A 29 19.28 5.22 -18.37
C GLU A 29 19.40 4.96 -16.86
N ASP A 30 19.51 6.02 -16.05
CA ASP A 30 19.57 5.91 -14.59
C ASP A 30 18.27 5.32 -14.02
N ILE A 31 17.14 5.67 -14.64
CA ILE A 31 15.83 5.11 -14.30
C ILE A 31 15.73 3.66 -14.72
N GLN A 32 16.23 3.30 -15.91
CA GLN A 32 16.29 1.90 -16.33
C GLN A 32 17.15 1.05 -15.39
N ARG A 33 18.24 1.60 -14.84
CA ARG A 33 19.05 0.92 -13.81
C ARG A 33 18.26 0.71 -12.52
N LEU A 34 17.53 1.73 -12.06
CA LEU A 34 16.67 1.63 -10.88
C LEU A 34 15.55 0.59 -11.09
N ILE A 35 14.92 0.60 -12.26
CA ILE A 35 13.87 -0.34 -12.71
C ILE A 35 14.39 -1.78 -12.73
N ARG A 36 15.60 -2.01 -13.25
CA ARG A 36 16.25 -3.33 -13.34
C ARG A 36 16.65 -3.90 -11.99
N ALA A 37 16.86 -3.06 -10.98
CA ALA A 37 17.11 -3.52 -9.62
C ALA A 37 15.85 -4.09 -8.94
N GLY A 38 14.66 -3.79 -9.47
CA GLY A 38 13.38 -4.34 -9.00
C GLY A 38 13.11 -5.77 -9.50
N PRO A 39 12.06 -6.43 -8.97
CA PRO A 39 11.71 -7.78 -9.36
C PRO A 39 11.37 -7.89 -10.86
N SER A 40 11.95 -8.89 -11.54
CA SER A 40 11.96 -9.03 -13.00
C SER A 40 10.59 -9.29 -13.63
N SER A 41 9.62 -9.76 -12.86
CA SER A 41 8.24 -9.92 -13.32
C SER A 41 7.60 -8.53 -13.45
N THR A 42 7.60 -7.98 -14.66
CA THR A 42 6.71 -6.86 -14.99
C THR A 42 5.27 -7.35 -14.81
N PRO A 43 4.46 -6.70 -13.95
CA PRO A 43 3.05 -6.98 -13.85
C PRO A 43 2.41 -6.81 -15.24
N LYS A 44 1.70 -7.83 -15.74
CA LYS A 44 0.93 -7.66 -16.98
C LYS A 44 -0.12 -6.56 -16.75
N PRO A 45 -0.29 -5.62 -17.70
CA PRO A 45 -1.38 -4.65 -17.62
C PRO A 45 -2.72 -5.39 -17.55
N GLN A 46 -3.61 -4.89 -16.71
CA GLN A 46 -4.94 -5.38 -16.34
C GLN A 46 -5.71 -6.12 -17.46
N SER A 47 -5.46 -7.41 -17.66
CA SER A 47 -6.33 -8.26 -18.51
C SER A 47 -6.08 -9.75 -18.30
N SER A 48 -6.37 -10.29 -17.12
CA SER A 48 -6.80 -11.68 -16.92
C SER A 48 -6.98 -11.95 -15.42
N LEU A 49 -8.23 -12.25 -15.03
CA LEU A 49 -8.57 -12.90 -13.76
C LEU A 49 -8.26 -14.41 -13.78
N ASP A 50 -7.66 -14.90 -14.87
CA ASP A 50 -7.28 -16.29 -15.04
C ASP A 50 -5.80 -16.51 -14.79
N GLY A 51 -5.51 -17.31 -13.76
CA GLY A 51 -4.46 -18.33 -13.74
C GLY A 51 -3.01 -17.91 -14.05
N SER A 52 -2.15 -18.07 -13.05
CA SER A 52 -0.70 -18.27 -13.23
C SER A 52 0.12 -17.05 -13.67
N ALA A 53 0.03 -15.93 -12.96
CA ALA A 53 1.24 -15.14 -12.76
C ALA A 53 2.04 -15.81 -11.65
N GLU A 54 3.01 -16.66 -12.00
CA GLU A 54 4.02 -17.16 -11.05
C GLU A 54 4.77 -15.95 -10.50
N GLY A 55 4.30 -15.39 -9.39
CA GLY A 55 5.04 -14.38 -8.67
C GLY A 55 6.33 -15.02 -8.18
N GLY A 56 7.46 -14.47 -8.59
CA GLY A 56 8.76 -14.94 -8.15
C GLY A 56 8.97 -14.77 -6.64
N LEU A 57 10.17 -15.09 -6.17
CA LEU A 57 10.56 -14.81 -4.80
C LEU A 57 10.77 -13.29 -4.60
N MET A 58 10.00 -12.69 -3.69
CA MET A 58 10.16 -11.31 -3.25
C MET A 58 11.18 -11.24 -2.12
N THR A 59 12.45 -11.09 -2.51
CA THR A 59 13.58 -10.88 -1.58
C THR A 59 13.54 -9.48 -0.96
N MET A 60 14.22 -9.27 0.18
CA MET A 60 14.36 -7.94 0.79
C MET A 60 14.98 -6.91 -0.18
N ARG A 61 15.92 -7.32 -1.04
CA ARG A 61 16.50 -6.43 -2.07
C ARG A 61 15.46 -5.96 -3.07
N HIS A 62 14.57 -6.86 -3.52
CA HIS A 62 13.47 -6.48 -4.41
C HIS A 62 12.51 -5.50 -3.73
N GLN A 63 12.22 -5.69 -2.45
CA GLN A 63 11.38 -4.77 -1.67
C GLN A 63 12.03 -3.39 -1.57
N HIS A 64 13.31 -3.29 -1.20
CA HIS A 64 14.01 -2.02 -1.08
C HIS A 64 14.13 -1.30 -2.42
N ALA A 65 14.39 -2.04 -3.51
CA ALA A 65 14.41 -1.48 -4.85
C ALA A 65 13.04 -0.93 -5.28
N LEU A 66 11.95 -1.66 -5.00
CA LEU A 66 10.60 -1.19 -5.33
C LEU A 66 10.20 0.04 -4.50
N ILE A 67 10.54 0.06 -3.20
CA ILE A 67 10.32 1.23 -2.33
C ILE A 67 11.12 2.43 -2.86
N ALA A 68 12.39 2.24 -3.22
CA ALA A 68 13.22 3.30 -3.77
C ALA A 68 12.69 3.82 -5.12
N GLN A 69 12.18 2.94 -6.00
CA GLN A 69 11.48 3.33 -7.23
C GLN A 69 10.26 4.21 -6.94
N ALA A 70 9.42 3.79 -5.98
CA ALA A 70 8.22 4.54 -5.60
C ALA A 70 8.58 5.92 -5.00
N LYS A 71 9.61 5.95 -4.15
CA LYS A 71 10.13 7.18 -3.56
C LYS A 71 10.70 8.14 -4.61
N PHE A 72 11.50 7.64 -5.55
CA PHE A 72 12.01 8.42 -6.67
C PHE A 72 10.88 9.04 -7.47
N ALA A 73 9.87 8.24 -7.85
CA ALA A 73 8.70 8.74 -8.57
C ALA A 73 7.98 9.86 -7.80
N ALA A 74 7.76 9.67 -6.49
CA ALA A 74 7.08 10.63 -5.62
C ALA A 74 7.85 11.94 -5.40
N GLU A 75 9.18 11.93 -5.47
CA GLU A 75 10.03 13.11 -5.30
C GLU A 75 10.37 13.81 -6.62
N SER A 76 10.27 13.12 -7.75
CA SER A 76 10.60 13.66 -9.08
C SER A 76 9.61 14.72 -9.57
N SER A 77 9.99 15.47 -10.60
CA SER A 77 9.17 16.50 -11.27
C SER A 77 7.98 15.93 -12.08
N GLY A 78 7.81 14.60 -12.14
CA GLY A 78 6.73 13.93 -12.87
C GLY A 78 7.06 13.59 -14.34
N GLN A 79 8.27 13.91 -14.80
CA GLN A 79 8.74 13.61 -16.17
C GLN A 79 8.64 12.11 -16.54
N PHE A 80 8.65 11.23 -15.54
CA PHE A 80 8.67 9.78 -15.71
C PHE A 80 7.39 9.08 -15.23
N ASP A 81 6.34 9.85 -14.92
CA ASP A 81 5.08 9.31 -14.37
C ASP A 81 4.45 8.29 -15.32
N HIS A 82 4.54 8.53 -16.64
CA HIS A 82 4.02 7.64 -17.67
C HIS A 82 4.61 6.21 -17.58
N ASP A 83 5.89 6.08 -17.21
CA ASP A 83 6.57 4.78 -17.17
C ASP A 83 6.53 4.16 -15.77
N LEU A 84 6.67 5.00 -14.73
CA LEU A 84 6.80 4.53 -13.35
C LEU A 84 5.45 4.24 -12.70
N VAL A 85 4.44 5.10 -12.88
CA VAL A 85 3.15 4.94 -12.19
C VAL A 85 2.46 3.63 -12.59
N PRO A 86 2.28 3.31 -13.88
CA PRO A 86 1.64 2.04 -14.26
C PRO A 86 2.39 0.82 -13.73
N ARG A 87 3.72 0.89 -13.66
CA ARG A 87 4.56 -0.19 -13.13
C ARG A 87 4.36 -0.38 -11.62
N LEU A 88 4.37 0.70 -10.85
CA LEU A 88 4.13 0.68 -9.40
C LEU A 88 2.73 0.17 -9.06
N LEU A 89 1.71 0.60 -9.83
CA LEU A 89 0.34 0.12 -9.69
C LEU A 89 0.23 -1.37 -10.04
N GLY A 90 0.92 -1.81 -11.08
CA GLY A 90 1.02 -3.22 -11.43
C GLY A 90 1.61 -4.04 -10.28
N TYR A 91 2.66 -3.55 -9.62
CA TYR A 91 3.28 -4.24 -8.51
C TYR A 91 2.33 -4.33 -7.32
N LEU A 92 1.65 -3.22 -6.96
CA LEU A 92 0.64 -3.19 -5.91
C LEU A 92 -0.41 -4.30 -6.14
N HIS A 93 -0.91 -4.41 -7.36
CA HIS A 93 -1.91 -5.41 -7.73
C HIS A 93 -1.41 -6.84 -7.80
N SER A 94 -0.10 -7.06 -7.87
CA SER A 94 0.51 -8.38 -7.98
C SER A 94 1.20 -8.82 -6.67
N LEU A 95 1.16 -8.00 -5.61
CA LEU A 95 1.83 -8.34 -4.34
C LEU A 95 1.42 -9.72 -3.79
N ASN A 96 0.16 -10.11 -3.99
CA ASN A 96 -0.37 -11.37 -3.51
C ASN A 96 0.18 -12.60 -4.25
N SER A 97 0.69 -12.45 -5.47
CA SER A 97 1.24 -13.57 -6.25
C SER A 97 2.68 -13.89 -5.87
N PHE A 98 3.41 -12.95 -5.26
CA PHE A 98 4.78 -13.19 -4.82
C PHE A 98 4.83 -14.04 -3.55
N GLN A 99 5.86 -14.89 -3.48
CA GLN A 99 6.27 -15.52 -2.24
C GLN A 99 7.27 -14.59 -1.54
N PHE A 100 6.98 -14.16 -0.32
CA PHE A 100 7.87 -13.31 0.44
C PHE A 100 8.93 -14.18 1.11
N SER A 101 10.20 -13.76 1.05
CA SER A 101 11.25 -14.43 1.80
C SER A 101 10.94 -14.34 3.30
N ASP A 102 11.11 -15.46 4.02
CA ASP A 102 11.04 -15.54 5.47
C ASP A 102 12.04 -14.60 6.14
N GLY A 103 11.66 -13.35 6.31
CA GLY A 103 12.45 -12.31 6.94
C GLY A 103 11.53 -11.23 7.43
N PHE A 104 11.66 -10.84 8.70
CA PHE A 104 10.94 -9.69 9.22
C PHE A 104 11.68 -8.42 8.81
N GLY A 105 10.94 -7.38 8.42
CA GLY A 105 11.52 -6.11 8.02
C GLY A 105 12.14 -5.35 9.20
N LEU A 106 12.83 -4.27 8.87
CA LEU A 106 13.58 -3.38 9.78
C LEU A 106 12.83 -2.88 11.02
N GLN A 107 11.50 -2.83 10.98
CA GLN A 107 10.66 -2.27 12.04
C GLN A 107 9.87 -3.33 12.81
N GLY A 108 10.27 -4.61 12.73
CA GLY A 108 9.45 -5.66 13.34
C GLY A 108 8.11 -5.85 12.64
N LYS A 109 7.99 -5.42 11.38
CA LYS A 109 6.80 -5.63 10.54
C LYS A 109 7.05 -6.78 9.57
N SER A 110 5.97 -7.45 9.16
CA SER A 110 6.07 -8.39 8.05
C SER A 110 6.47 -7.67 6.75
N PRO A 111 7.12 -8.37 5.80
CA PRO A 111 7.39 -7.85 4.46
C PRO A 111 6.15 -7.30 3.74
N ALA A 112 5.02 -8.02 3.86
CA ALA A 112 3.78 -7.67 3.20
C ALA A 112 3.21 -6.33 3.71
N ASP A 113 3.26 -6.09 5.02
CA ASP A 113 2.89 -4.81 5.62
C ASP A 113 3.84 -3.70 5.18
N SER A 114 5.15 -3.89 5.40
CA SER A 114 6.14 -2.84 5.12
C SER A 114 6.12 -2.41 3.65
N LEU A 115 6.07 -3.36 2.72
CA LEU A 115 6.02 -3.06 1.30
C LEU A 115 4.70 -2.39 0.91
N THR A 116 3.56 -2.90 1.39
CA THR A 116 2.25 -2.31 1.08
C THR A 116 2.14 -0.88 1.61
N TYR A 117 2.59 -0.64 2.85
CA TYR A 117 2.63 0.69 3.45
C TYR A 117 3.45 1.65 2.60
N ASN A 118 4.74 1.36 2.37
CA ASN A 118 5.64 2.28 1.67
C ASN A 118 5.20 2.53 0.23
N LEU A 119 4.77 1.49 -0.49
CA LEU A 119 4.29 1.62 -1.87
C LEU A 119 3.05 2.50 -1.94
N THR A 120 2.07 2.25 -1.05
CA THR A 120 0.83 3.06 -0.99
C THR A 120 1.14 4.50 -0.60
N THR A 121 1.97 4.74 0.42
CA THR A 121 2.34 6.10 0.85
C THR A 121 2.96 6.91 -0.28
N HIS A 122 3.89 6.31 -1.04
CA HIS A 122 4.51 7.00 -2.16
C HIS A 122 3.54 7.21 -3.33
N LEU A 123 2.67 6.24 -3.63
CA LEU A 123 1.61 6.41 -4.63
C LEU A 123 0.64 7.54 -4.24
N LEU A 124 0.19 7.61 -2.99
CA LEU A 124 -0.67 8.70 -2.49
C LEU A 124 0.06 10.05 -2.53
N THR A 125 1.37 10.07 -2.28
CA THR A 125 2.20 11.27 -2.43
C THR A 125 2.24 11.75 -3.89
N ILE A 126 2.37 10.83 -4.86
CA ILE A 126 2.29 11.16 -6.30
C ILE A 126 0.90 11.73 -6.60
N ALA A 127 -0.17 11.06 -6.15
CA ALA A 127 -1.55 11.49 -6.37
C ALA A 127 -1.83 12.90 -5.81
N GLY A 128 -1.21 13.27 -4.69
CA GLY A 128 -1.31 14.61 -4.11
C GLY A 128 -0.57 15.69 -4.89
N LYS A 129 0.49 15.33 -5.62
CA LYS A 129 1.32 16.27 -6.41
C LYS A 129 0.94 16.33 -7.89
N ARG A 130 0.23 15.32 -8.41
CA ARG A 130 0.03 15.08 -9.84
C ARG A 130 -1.43 14.79 -10.14
N SER A 131 -2.19 15.81 -10.52
CA SER A 131 -3.62 15.69 -10.85
C SER A 131 -3.91 14.71 -12.00
N ALA A 132 -3.01 14.63 -12.99
CA ALA A 132 -3.18 13.78 -14.17
C ALA A 132 -3.28 12.28 -13.88
N VAL A 133 -2.54 11.79 -12.88
CA VAL A 133 -2.51 10.36 -12.50
C VAL A 133 -3.26 10.07 -11.19
N ARG A 134 -3.76 11.11 -10.51
CA ARG A 134 -4.43 11.02 -9.21
C ARG A 134 -5.54 9.97 -9.18
N GLN A 135 -6.48 10.06 -10.12
CA GLN A 135 -7.63 9.16 -10.14
C GLN A 135 -7.20 7.72 -10.42
N GLN A 136 -6.29 7.51 -11.37
CA GLN A 136 -5.75 6.18 -11.67
C GLN A 136 -5.12 5.52 -10.44
N ILE A 137 -4.38 6.29 -9.64
CA ILE A 137 -3.76 5.80 -8.42
C ILE A 137 -4.82 5.43 -7.39
N LEU A 138 -5.79 6.31 -7.12
CA LEU A 138 -6.83 6.04 -6.12
C LEU A 138 -7.71 4.86 -6.52
N ASP A 139 -8.14 4.78 -7.78
CA ASP A 139 -8.91 3.64 -8.29
C ASP A 139 -8.14 2.32 -8.09
N SER A 140 -6.83 2.34 -8.31
CA SER A 140 -5.97 1.16 -8.10
C SER A 140 -5.82 0.81 -6.62
N VAL A 141 -5.74 1.81 -5.72
CA VAL A 141 -5.70 1.59 -4.27
C VAL A 141 -7.02 0.96 -3.80
N TRP A 142 -8.16 1.42 -4.31
CA TRP A 142 -9.48 0.87 -3.99
C TRP A 142 -9.67 -0.54 -4.56
N GLN A 143 -9.27 -0.78 -5.80
CA GLN A 143 -9.26 -2.13 -6.38
C GLN A 143 -8.34 -3.08 -5.60
N TYR A 144 -7.23 -2.58 -5.05
CA TYR A 144 -6.37 -3.39 -4.19
C TYR A 144 -7.06 -3.73 -2.86
N LEU A 145 -7.79 -2.79 -2.26
CA LEU A 145 -8.61 -3.03 -1.07
C LEU A 145 -9.68 -4.12 -1.32
N ASP A 146 -10.37 -4.07 -2.46
CA ASP A 146 -11.34 -5.10 -2.86
C ASP A 146 -10.69 -6.47 -3.06
N LYS A 147 -9.51 -6.52 -3.68
CA LYS A 147 -8.74 -7.75 -3.87
C LYS A 147 -8.37 -8.38 -2.52
N LEU A 148 -7.94 -7.57 -1.54
CA LEU A 148 -7.66 -8.06 -0.20
C LEU A 148 -8.92 -8.63 0.46
N ALA A 149 -10.08 -7.97 0.30
CA ALA A 149 -11.36 -8.47 0.83
C ALA A 149 -11.72 -9.84 0.21
N ALA A 150 -11.59 -9.99 -1.10
CA ALA A 150 -11.83 -11.25 -1.79
C ALA A 150 -10.89 -12.37 -1.31
N LEU A 151 -9.63 -12.04 -1.01
CA LEU A 151 -8.66 -13.01 -0.47
C LEU A 151 -8.97 -13.42 0.98
N VAL A 152 -9.62 -12.58 1.78
CA VAL A 152 -10.07 -12.99 3.13
C VAL A 152 -11.10 -14.12 3.05
N VAL A 153 -11.97 -14.08 2.05
CA VAL A 153 -13.02 -15.09 1.84
C VAL A 153 -12.46 -16.36 1.18
N SER A 154 -11.18 -16.35 0.74
CA SER A 154 -10.52 -17.56 0.27
C SER A 154 -10.23 -18.51 1.44
N ASP A 155 -10.39 -19.83 1.23
CA ASP A 155 -10.23 -20.85 2.29
C ASP A 155 -8.74 -21.16 2.61
N ASN A 156 -7.84 -20.18 2.44
CA ASN A 156 -6.41 -20.31 2.73
C ASN A 156 -6.04 -19.47 3.97
N ALA A 157 -6.14 -20.08 5.14
CA ALA A 157 -5.87 -19.43 6.43
C ALA A 157 -4.44 -18.88 6.55
N ASP A 158 -3.47 -19.57 5.96
CA ASP A 158 -2.06 -19.17 5.98
C ASP A 158 -1.87 -17.89 5.19
N LYS A 159 -2.41 -17.85 3.97
CA LYS A 159 -2.34 -16.66 3.11
C LYS A 159 -3.00 -15.46 3.78
N VAL A 160 -4.12 -15.68 4.45
CA VAL A 160 -4.81 -14.63 5.20
C VAL A 160 -3.89 -14.05 6.29
N CYS A 161 -3.25 -14.90 7.09
CA CYS A 161 -2.42 -14.45 8.22
C CYS A 161 -1.04 -13.94 7.82
N GLU A 162 -0.41 -14.50 6.79
CA GLU A 162 0.94 -14.15 6.36
C GLU A 162 0.99 -12.93 5.43
N PHE A 163 -0.08 -12.70 4.64
CA PHE A 163 -0.09 -11.69 3.59
C PHE A 163 -1.27 -10.73 3.69
N VAL A 164 -2.51 -11.23 3.79
CA VAL A 164 -3.70 -10.37 3.68
C VAL A 164 -3.82 -9.42 4.87
N LEU A 165 -3.80 -9.94 6.11
CA LEU A 165 -3.92 -9.12 7.32
C LEU A 165 -2.77 -8.11 7.43
N PRO A 166 -1.49 -8.49 7.21
CA PRO A 166 -0.42 -7.51 7.26
C PRO A 166 -0.46 -6.48 6.13
N SER A 167 -0.80 -6.88 4.90
CA SER A 167 -0.97 -5.94 3.78
C SER A 167 -2.10 -4.94 4.06
N LEU A 168 -3.21 -5.41 4.62
CA LEU A 168 -4.33 -4.54 5.00
C LEU A 168 -3.92 -3.57 6.11
N ASN A 169 -3.16 -4.02 7.10
CA ASN A 169 -2.60 -3.14 8.13
C ASN A 169 -1.71 -2.05 7.52
N GLY A 170 -0.81 -2.42 6.60
CA GLY A 170 0.07 -1.47 5.90
C GLY A 170 -0.71 -0.48 5.02
N LEU A 171 -1.69 -0.96 4.26
CA LEU A 171 -2.56 -0.14 3.40
C LEU A 171 -3.36 0.89 4.22
N LEU A 172 -4.04 0.44 5.27
CA LEU A 172 -4.85 1.32 6.11
C LEU A 172 -3.99 2.31 6.89
N ALA A 173 -2.80 1.91 7.36
CA ALA A 173 -1.86 2.82 8.00
C ALA A 173 -1.33 3.90 7.03
N ALA A 174 -1.10 3.56 5.76
CA ALA A 174 -0.71 4.54 4.73
C ALA A 174 -1.83 5.54 4.45
N LEU A 175 -3.08 5.07 4.36
CA LEU A 175 -4.26 5.94 4.22
C LEU A 175 -4.52 6.80 5.46
N GLU A 176 -4.21 6.29 6.65
CA GLU A 176 -4.38 7.03 7.91
C GLU A 176 -3.39 8.19 8.03
N THR A 177 -2.16 8.00 7.55
CA THR A 177 -1.03 8.92 7.70
C THR A 177 -0.74 9.79 6.48
N THR A 178 -1.51 9.64 5.40
CA THR A 178 -1.32 10.40 4.17
C THR A 178 -1.64 11.89 4.37
N SER A 179 -0.89 12.74 3.65
CA SER A 179 -1.17 14.17 3.51
C SER A 179 -1.99 14.50 2.27
N LEU A 180 -2.54 13.50 1.58
CA LEU A 180 -3.37 13.69 0.40
C LEU A 180 -4.63 14.48 0.76
N GLU A 181 -4.91 15.55 0.02
CA GLU A 181 -6.19 16.24 0.08
C GLU A 181 -7.27 15.39 -0.61
N PHE A 182 -8.13 14.80 0.21
CA PHE A 182 -9.25 14.00 -0.25
C PHE A 182 -10.40 14.87 -0.73
N GLN A 183 -11.06 14.42 -1.78
CA GLN A 183 -12.29 14.97 -2.34
C GLN A 183 -13.49 14.17 -1.82
N PRO A 184 -14.71 14.74 -1.81
CA PRO A 184 -15.91 14.03 -1.36
C PRO A 184 -16.13 12.68 -2.08
N LYS A 185 -15.79 12.61 -3.36
CA LYS A 185 -15.84 11.36 -4.15
C LYS A 185 -14.94 10.28 -3.56
N ASP A 186 -13.71 10.61 -3.16
CA ASP A 186 -12.77 9.62 -2.61
C ASP A 186 -13.30 9.03 -1.30
N PHE A 187 -14.04 9.80 -0.50
CA PHE A 187 -14.69 9.30 0.70
C PHE A 187 -15.83 8.34 0.37
N ALA A 188 -16.66 8.66 -0.63
CA ALA A 188 -17.70 7.76 -1.10
C ALA A 188 -17.10 6.43 -1.60
N ASP A 189 -16.00 6.51 -2.35
CA ASP A 189 -15.25 5.33 -2.82
C ASP A 189 -14.72 4.53 -1.63
N LEU A 190 -14.03 5.16 -0.66
CA LEU A 190 -13.58 4.47 0.55
C LEU A 190 -14.72 3.75 1.26
N VAL A 191 -15.88 4.40 1.42
CA VAL A 191 -17.05 3.78 2.06
C VAL A 191 -17.49 2.55 1.28
N SER A 192 -17.63 2.66 -0.04
CA SER A 192 -18.03 1.55 -0.92
C SER A 192 -17.09 0.35 -0.76
N HIS A 193 -15.79 0.59 -0.92
CA HIS A 193 -14.77 -0.47 -0.98
C HIS A 193 -14.41 -1.06 0.40
N SER A 194 -14.57 -0.29 1.48
CA SER A 194 -14.25 -0.77 2.84
C SER A 194 -15.38 -1.54 3.52
N ASN A 195 -16.62 -1.50 3.00
CA ASN A 195 -17.77 -2.12 3.64
C ASN A 195 -17.64 -3.65 3.77
N ALA A 196 -16.91 -4.31 2.86
CA ALA A 196 -16.64 -5.73 2.96
C ALA A 196 -15.93 -6.11 4.28
N PHE A 197 -15.07 -5.24 4.81
CA PHE A 197 -14.36 -5.48 6.07
C PHE A 197 -15.20 -5.19 7.32
N LEU A 198 -16.36 -4.57 7.16
CA LEU A 198 -17.32 -4.30 8.23
C LEU A 198 -18.40 -5.39 8.33
N SER A 199 -18.40 -6.35 7.41
CA SER A 199 -19.36 -7.45 7.42
C SER A 199 -19.04 -8.48 8.50
N SER A 200 -20.09 -9.16 8.99
CA SER A 200 -19.95 -10.27 9.93
C SER A 200 -19.24 -11.47 9.30
N GLU A 201 -19.47 -11.72 8.01
CA GLU A 201 -18.86 -12.81 7.25
C GLU A 201 -17.34 -12.68 7.19
N THR A 202 -16.82 -11.54 6.72
CA THR A 202 -15.37 -11.29 6.65
C THR A 202 -14.75 -11.39 8.04
N SER A 203 -15.45 -10.86 9.05
CA SER A 203 -14.99 -10.92 10.44
C SER A 203 -14.87 -12.35 10.97
N GLU A 204 -15.82 -13.22 10.64
CA GLU A 204 -15.78 -14.63 11.02
C GLU A 204 -14.69 -15.39 10.27
N GLN A 205 -14.52 -15.14 8.97
CA GLN A 205 -13.44 -15.77 8.19
C GLN A 205 -12.06 -15.42 8.74
N ILE A 206 -11.83 -14.16 9.14
CA ILE A 206 -10.58 -13.75 9.79
C ILE A 206 -10.37 -14.50 11.11
N ARG A 207 -11.41 -14.62 11.94
CA ARG A 207 -11.32 -15.36 13.22
C ARG A 207 -11.03 -16.83 13.00
N LYS A 208 -11.70 -17.46 12.03
CA LYS A 208 -11.48 -18.84 11.61
C LYS A 208 -10.04 -19.04 11.16
N ALA A 209 -9.54 -18.21 10.24
CA ALA A 209 -8.17 -18.28 9.72
C ALA A 209 -7.12 -18.16 10.84
N ILE A 210 -7.24 -17.17 11.73
CA ILE A 210 -6.33 -16.99 12.86
C ILE A 210 -6.36 -18.20 13.80
N THR A 211 -7.55 -18.77 14.04
CA THR A 211 -7.72 -19.94 14.91
C THR A 211 -7.03 -21.17 14.32
N LEU A 212 -7.22 -21.41 13.02
CA LEU A 212 -6.57 -22.52 12.30
C LEU A 212 -5.04 -22.41 12.35
N VAL A 213 -4.48 -21.24 12.03
CA VAL A 213 -3.03 -21.01 12.07
C VAL A 213 -2.46 -21.18 13.48
N LYS A 214 -3.20 -20.79 14.53
CA LYS A 214 -2.75 -21.00 15.91
C LYS A 214 -2.78 -22.46 16.35
N GLN A 215 -3.73 -23.25 15.83
CA GLN A 215 -3.89 -24.67 16.16
C GLN A 215 -2.91 -25.55 15.38
N ASP A 216 -2.56 -25.17 14.15
CA ASP A 216 -1.60 -25.92 13.35
C ASP A 216 -0.17 -25.76 13.91
N ALA A 217 0.47 -26.89 14.20
CA ALA A 217 1.85 -26.95 14.67
C ALA A 217 2.87 -26.85 13.52
N ASN A 218 2.45 -27.14 12.28
CA ASN A 218 3.32 -27.20 11.11
C ASN A 218 3.52 -25.83 10.45
N ASN A 219 2.59 -24.88 10.63
CA ASN A 219 2.72 -23.57 10.00
C ASN A 219 3.60 -22.60 10.81
N SER A 220 4.91 -22.66 10.59
CA SER A 220 5.87 -21.85 11.32
C SER A 220 5.88 -20.36 10.92
N TYR A 221 5.58 -20.00 9.67
CA TYR A 221 5.72 -18.61 9.21
C TYR A 221 4.51 -17.76 9.59
N ALA A 222 3.29 -18.17 9.25
CA ALA A 222 2.07 -17.42 9.58
C ALA A 222 1.93 -17.21 11.09
N ARG A 223 2.31 -18.20 11.90
CA ARG A 223 2.38 -18.07 13.37
C ARG A 223 3.42 -17.05 13.83
N ARG A 224 4.62 -17.05 13.25
CA ARG A 224 5.65 -16.04 13.57
C ARG A 224 5.16 -14.64 13.24
N VAL A 225 4.47 -14.46 12.11
CA VAL A 225 3.83 -13.19 11.74
C VAL A 225 2.81 -12.78 12.80
N LEU A 226 1.85 -13.65 13.16
CA LEU A 226 0.87 -13.32 14.21
C LEU A 226 1.51 -13.00 15.57
N ALA A 227 2.57 -13.73 15.95
CA ALA A 227 3.29 -13.52 17.20
C ALA A 227 4.05 -12.19 17.23
N LEU A 228 4.65 -11.79 16.11
CA LEU A 228 5.34 -10.51 15.94
C LEU A 228 4.41 -9.33 16.27
N TYR A 229 3.25 -9.30 15.63
CA TYR A 229 2.23 -8.28 15.83
C TYR A 229 1.66 -8.27 17.27
N ALA A 230 1.49 -9.46 17.88
CA ALA A 230 1.11 -9.55 19.28
C ALA A 230 2.17 -8.96 20.22
N GLY A 231 3.47 -9.14 19.92
CA GLY A 231 4.57 -8.57 20.69
C GLY A 231 4.65 -7.03 20.61
N GLU A 232 4.22 -6.44 19.50
CA GLU A 232 4.16 -4.98 19.31
C GLU A 232 2.88 -4.32 19.87
N SER A 233 2.07 -5.07 20.62
CA SER A 233 0.74 -4.61 21.09
C SER A 233 -0.26 -4.28 19.96
N ILE A 234 0.03 -4.70 18.72
CA ILE A 234 -0.85 -4.51 17.56
C ILE A 234 -1.44 -5.88 17.21
N VAL A 235 -2.56 -6.26 17.82
CA VAL A 235 -3.16 -7.57 17.54
C VAL A 235 -3.89 -7.55 16.20
N LEU A 236 -3.33 -8.23 15.19
CA LEU A 236 -4.02 -8.48 13.91
C LEU A 236 -5.32 -9.25 14.18
N SER A 237 -6.45 -8.60 13.91
CA SER A 237 -7.78 -9.13 14.19
C SER A 237 -8.83 -8.38 13.37
N SER A 238 -10.00 -8.99 13.22
CA SER A 238 -11.16 -8.32 12.60
C SER A 238 -11.49 -6.99 13.29
N ASN A 239 -11.52 -6.96 14.64
CA ASN A 239 -11.77 -5.72 15.39
C ASN A 239 -10.72 -4.63 15.12
N ARG A 240 -9.44 -5.02 14.97
CA ARG A 240 -8.38 -4.08 14.62
C ARG A 240 -8.59 -3.47 13.24
N ILE A 241 -8.98 -4.29 12.26
CA ILE A 241 -9.29 -3.83 10.90
C ILE A 241 -10.47 -2.87 10.92
N VAL A 242 -11.56 -3.22 11.60
CA VAL A 242 -12.73 -2.33 11.76
C VAL A 242 -12.30 -0.99 12.35
N LEU A 243 -11.50 -1.01 13.42
CA LEU A 243 -10.98 0.20 14.05
C LEU A 243 -10.16 1.05 13.08
N GLN A 244 -9.27 0.44 12.30
CA GLN A 244 -8.45 1.15 11.31
C GLN A 244 -9.30 1.74 10.19
N VAL A 245 -10.27 1.00 9.64
CA VAL A 245 -11.21 1.51 8.63
C VAL A 245 -11.97 2.72 9.15
N LEU A 246 -12.49 2.66 10.38
CA LEU A 246 -13.19 3.78 11.00
C LEU A 246 -12.25 4.97 11.24
N THR A 247 -11.00 4.72 11.58
CA THR A 247 -9.98 5.76 11.79
C THR A 247 -9.65 6.48 10.48
N VAL A 248 -9.46 5.74 9.38
CA VAL A 248 -9.26 6.32 8.04
C VAL A 248 -10.48 7.16 7.63
N LYS A 249 -11.70 6.62 7.78
CA LYS A 249 -12.94 7.35 7.50
C LYS A 249 -13.02 8.65 8.30
N ARG A 250 -12.74 8.60 9.60
CA ARG A 250 -12.71 9.78 10.48
C ARG A 250 -11.68 10.81 9.99
N ASN A 251 -10.46 10.38 9.66
CA ASN A 251 -9.40 11.29 9.20
C ASN A 251 -9.79 11.96 7.89
N MET A 252 -10.34 11.21 6.92
CA MET A 252 -10.82 11.77 5.65
C MET A 252 -11.94 12.79 5.84
N ILE A 253 -12.91 12.50 6.72
CA ILE A 253 -13.97 13.46 7.08
C ILE A 253 -13.35 14.72 7.70
N GLY A 254 -12.38 14.56 8.61
CA GLY A 254 -11.65 15.67 9.21
C GLY A 254 -11.01 16.58 8.16
N CYS A 255 -10.30 16.00 7.18
CA CYS A 255 -9.71 16.74 6.06
C CYS A 255 -10.77 17.49 5.23
N LEU A 256 -11.90 16.84 4.91
CA LEU A 256 -12.99 17.45 4.15
C LEU A 256 -13.64 18.62 4.89
N ILE A 257 -13.87 18.47 6.19
CA ILE A 257 -14.41 19.55 7.04
C ILE A 257 -13.41 20.71 7.10
N SER A 258 -12.13 20.45 7.34
CA SER A 258 -11.10 21.49 7.36
C SER A 258 -11.05 22.24 6.03
N ALA A 259 -11.07 21.55 4.90
CA ALA A 259 -11.07 22.18 3.57
C ALA A 259 -12.32 23.05 3.32
N HIS A 260 -13.49 22.64 3.83
CA HIS A 260 -14.71 23.46 3.76
C HIS A 260 -14.66 24.69 4.66
N LEU A 261 -14.11 24.58 5.87
CA LEU A 261 -14.01 25.71 6.81
C LEU A 261 -12.92 26.71 6.45
N THR A 262 -11.90 26.32 5.67
CA THR A 262 -10.81 27.21 5.23
C THR A 262 -11.08 27.89 3.89
N LYS A 263 -12.19 27.58 3.20
CA LYS A 263 -12.61 28.35 2.03
C LYS A 263 -13.12 29.72 2.52
N PRO A 264 -12.53 30.85 2.09
CA PRO A 264 -13.07 32.16 2.44
C PRO A 264 -14.48 32.29 1.84
N ASP A 265 -15.43 32.79 2.62
CA ASP A 265 -16.84 33.03 2.29
C ASP A 265 -17.06 34.08 1.16
N GLY A 266 -16.23 34.12 0.12
CA GLY A 266 -16.12 35.27 -0.79
C GLY A 266 -16.08 35.00 -2.29
N GLU A 267 -16.12 33.76 -2.77
CA GLU A 267 -16.02 33.47 -4.23
C GLU A 267 -17.27 32.92 -4.90
N ASP A 268 -18.38 32.70 -4.19
CA ASP A 268 -19.60 32.11 -4.79
C ASP A 268 -20.69 33.13 -5.22
N ASP A 269 -20.41 34.43 -5.32
CA ASP A 269 -21.47 35.41 -5.65
C ASP A 269 -21.11 36.55 -6.63
N LYS A 270 -20.25 36.29 -7.63
CA LYS A 270 -19.98 37.30 -8.69
C LYS A 270 -20.11 36.82 -10.14
N SER A 271 -20.43 35.56 -10.41
CA SER A 271 -20.65 35.09 -11.80
C SER A 271 -22.12 35.00 -12.23
N ALA A 272 -23.08 35.35 -11.37
CA ALA A 272 -24.51 35.40 -11.71
C ALA A 272 -25.03 36.81 -12.10
N LEU A 273 -24.15 37.83 -12.13
CA LEU A 273 -24.51 39.22 -12.44
C LEU A 273 -23.52 39.86 -13.44
N SER A 274 -23.16 39.15 -14.51
CA SER A 274 -22.70 39.78 -15.77
C SER A 274 -22.61 38.77 -16.92
N ALA A 275 -23.73 38.60 -17.64
CA ALA A 275 -23.82 38.42 -19.10
C ALA A 275 -25.22 37.89 -19.45
#